data_AF-A0A0W0XIV3-F1
#
_entry.id   AF-A0A0W0XIV3-F1
#
_cell.length_a   1.000
_cell.length_b   1.000
_cell.length_c   1.000
_cell.angle_alpha   90.00
_cell.angle_beta   90.00
_cell.angle_gamma   90.00
#
_symmetry.space_group_name_H-M   'P 1'
#
loop_
_entity.id
_entity.type
_entity.pdbx_description
1 polymer ?
#
loop_
_entity_poly.entity_id
_entity_poly.type
_entity_poly.pdbx_seq_one_letter_code
_entity_poly.pdbx_strand_id
1 'polypeptide(L)'
;MINYSSLLLIGMVLMLGFRHGFDLDHIATIDAMTRSCKDNHRLANLVGILFSLGHGLVVVLISVMIGSGLMQTIFPIWLDAFGQWISIFFLFIFGIMTLWSLRASIKDRSPVGIKSLFFMPLLARKINPALIVFIGSLFALSFDTVTQVAFFSLSASTMAGCFFSITMGIVFMLGMMASDGLNGFLMSKLIQRADKKSLLLSQLIGLLIAGFSLTLGITGLSEQLLTKP
;
A
#
# COMPACT_ATOMS: atom_id res chain seq x y z
N MET A 1 26.39 14.41 18.90
CA MET A 1 26.35 15.44 17.84
C MET A 1 25.77 14.77 16.59
N ILE A 2 24.77 15.38 15.96
CA ILE A 2 24.21 14.85 14.71
C ILE A 2 25.23 15.15 13.61
N ASN A 3 25.87 14.12 13.07
CA ASN A 3 26.86 14.25 11.99
C ASN A 3 26.16 14.44 10.63
N TYR A 4 26.81 15.08 9.66
CA TYR A 4 26.24 15.27 8.31
C TYR A 4 25.79 13.95 7.66
N SER A 5 26.51 12.86 7.90
CA SER A 5 26.13 11.51 7.43
C SER A 5 24.79 11.04 8.01
N SER A 6 24.50 11.33 9.28
CA SER A 6 23.22 10.98 9.91
C SER A 6 22.05 11.81 9.37
N LEU A 7 22.27 13.11 9.08
CA LEU A 7 21.26 13.96 8.43
C LEU A 7 20.95 13.49 7.00
N LEU A 8 21.97 13.11 6.24
CA LEU A 8 21.81 12.57 4.89
C LEU A 8 21.02 11.26 4.92
N LEU A 9 21.30 10.36 5.87
CA LEU A 9 20.53 9.12 6.00
C LEU A 9 19.06 9.39 6.34
N ILE A 10 18.78 10.30 7.29
CA ILE A 10 17.41 10.71 7.64
C ILE A 10 16.68 11.21 6.39
N GLY A 11 17.28 12.13 5.63
CA GLY A 11 16.69 12.68 4.42
C GLY A 11 16.46 11.62 3.34
N MET A 12 17.41 10.72 3.14
CA MET A 12 17.30 9.60 2.20
C MET A 12 16.17 8.66 2.60
N VAL A 13 16.11 8.23 3.86
CA VAL A 13 15.07 7.30 4.36
C VAL A 13 13.68 7.94 4.28
N LEU A 14 13.56 9.23 4.56
CA LEU A 14 12.31 9.96 4.38
C LEU A 14 11.85 9.95 2.92
N MET A 15 12.76 10.26 1.99
CA MET A 15 12.47 10.24 0.55
C MET A 15 12.18 8.84 0.02
N LEU A 16 12.87 7.82 0.56
CA LEU A 16 12.60 6.43 0.26
C LEU A 16 11.20 6.01 0.70
N GLY A 17 10.77 6.39 1.91
CA GLY A 17 9.40 6.15 2.37
C GLY A 17 8.37 6.88 1.51
N PHE A 18 8.61 8.15 1.20
CA PHE A 18 7.74 8.93 0.33
C PHE A 18 7.60 8.31 -1.06
N ARG A 19 8.71 7.88 -1.66
CA ARG A 19 8.73 7.16 -2.94
C ARG A 19 7.97 5.84 -2.84
N HIS A 20 8.17 5.07 -1.78
CA HIS A 20 7.53 3.77 -1.60
C HIS A 20 6.00 3.88 -1.59
N GLY A 21 5.43 4.92 -0.96
CA GLY A 21 3.98 5.15 -1.03
C GLY A 21 3.43 5.50 -2.42
N PHE A 22 4.29 5.82 -3.40
CA PHE A 22 3.89 5.95 -4.80
C PHE A 22 4.01 4.67 -5.61
N ASP A 23 4.41 3.56 -4.98
CA ASP A 23 4.44 2.28 -5.66
C ASP A 23 3.02 1.88 -6.08
N LEU A 24 2.94 1.20 -7.23
CA LEU A 24 1.67 0.99 -7.94
C LEU A 24 0.68 0.12 -7.15
N ASP A 25 1.21 -0.73 -6.28
CA ASP A 25 0.48 -1.59 -5.37
C ASP A 25 -0.19 -0.81 -4.22
N HIS A 26 0.51 0.18 -3.64
CA HIS A 26 -0.04 1.13 -2.68
C HIS A 26 -1.15 1.96 -3.33
N ILE A 27 -0.87 2.57 -4.49
CA ILE A 27 -1.84 3.39 -5.22
C ILE A 27 -3.10 2.57 -5.54
N ALA A 28 -2.94 1.35 -6.06
CA ALA A 28 -4.07 0.50 -6.41
C ALA A 28 -4.92 0.07 -5.22
N THR A 29 -4.28 -0.29 -4.11
CA THR A 29 -4.96 -0.75 -2.91
C THR A 29 -5.71 0.40 -2.23
N ILE A 30 -5.06 1.55 -2.06
CA ILE A 30 -5.66 2.75 -1.47
C ILE A 30 -6.84 3.22 -2.32
N ASP A 31 -6.70 3.22 -3.65
CA ASP A 31 -7.76 3.60 -4.58
C ASP A 31 -8.98 2.67 -4.49
N ALA A 32 -8.77 1.35 -4.51
CA ALA A 32 -9.83 0.36 -4.35
C ALA A 32 -10.57 0.48 -3.01
N MET A 33 -9.84 0.66 -1.91
CA MET A 33 -10.42 0.85 -0.58
C MET A 33 -11.16 2.18 -0.45
N THR A 34 -10.62 3.26 -1.02
CA THR A 34 -11.26 4.58 -1.00
C THR A 34 -12.60 4.55 -1.73
N ARG A 35 -12.68 3.90 -2.89
CA ARG A 35 -13.97 3.68 -3.60
C ARG A 35 -14.93 2.81 -2.82
N SER A 36 -14.43 1.79 -2.13
CA SER A 36 -15.26 0.90 -1.31
C SER A 36 -15.79 1.58 -0.04
N CYS A 37 -15.12 2.63 0.44
CA CYS A 37 -15.53 3.44 1.57
C CYS A 37 -16.27 4.73 1.18
N LYS A 38 -16.71 4.88 -0.08
CA LYS A 38 -17.27 6.14 -0.61
C LYS A 38 -18.45 6.68 0.21
N ASP A 39 -19.23 5.80 0.86
CA ASP A 39 -20.40 6.18 1.66
C ASP A 39 -20.01 6.76 3.03
N ASN A 40 -18.77 6.54 3.48
CA ASN A 40 -18.21 7.08 4.72
C ASN A 40 -17.04 8.02 4.42
N HIS A 41 -17.36 9.29 4.19
CA HIS A 41 -16.39 10.31 3.76
C HIS A 41 -15.21 10.47 4.72
N ARG A 42 -15.45 10.36 6.04
CA ARG A 42 -14.39 10.46 7.05
C ARG A 42 -13.40 9.32 6.91
N LEU A 43 -13.91 8.10 6.72
CA LEU A 43 -13.05 6.94 6.53
C LEU A 43 -12.31 7.00 5.20
N ALA A 44 -13.00 7.36 4.11
CA ALA A 44 -12.40 7.50 2.78
C ALA A 44 -11.21 8.47 2.76
N ASN A 45 -11.30 9.59 3.48
CA ASN A 45 -10.20 10.56 3.60
C ASN A 45 -8.97 10.02 4.35
N LEU A 46 -9.15 9.02 5.21
CA LEU A 46 -8.11 8.46 6.08
C LEU A 46 -7.58 7.12 5.60
N VAL A 47 -8.11 6.55 4.50
CA VAL A 47 -7.69 5.24 3.98
C VAL A 47 -6.17 5.15 3.80
N GLY A 48 -5.57 6.14 3.12
CA GLY A 48 -4.14 6.16 2.88
C GLY A 48 -3.30 6.24 4.17
N ILE A 49 -3.73 7.04 5.13
CA ILE A 49 -3.06 7.16 6.45
C ILE A 49 -3.19 5.86 7.25
N LEU A 50 -4.36 5.23 7.25
CA LEU A 50 -4.58 3.97 7.97
C LEU A 50 -3.80 2.81 7.35
N PHE A 51 -3.74 2.77 6.03
CA PHE A 51 -2.98 1.76 5.28
C PHE A 51 -1.47 1.89 5.58
N SER A 52 -0.91 3.08 5.38
CA SER A 52 0.50 3.37 5.68
C SER A 52 0.85 3.23 7.16
N LEU A 53 -0.09 3.47 8.08
CA LEU A 53 0.11 3.19 9.50
C LEU A 53 0.31 1.69 9.75
N GLY A 54 -0.57 0.85 9.19
CA GLY A 54 -0.44 -0.60 9.32
C GLY A 54 0.85 -1.14 8.70
N HIS A 55 1.20 -0.64 7.51
CA HIS A 55 2.44 -0.98 6.84
C HIS A 55 3.65 -0.51 7.66
N GLY A 56 3.64 0.75 8.10
CA GLY A 56 4.70 1.39 8.87
C GLY A 56 4.96 0.75 10.23
N LEU A 57 3.93 0.19 10.89
CA LEU A 57 4.13 -0.58 12.13
C LEU A 57 4.99 -1.82 11.91
N VAL A 58 4.81 -2.51 10.78
CA VAL A 58 5.66 -3.67 10.41
C VAL A 58 7.06 -3.20 10.06
N VAL A 59 7.21 -2.09 9.32
CA VAL A 59 8.52 -1.48 9.03
C VAL A 59 9.28 -1.16 10.32
N VAL A 60 8.64 -0.47 11.27
CA VAL A 60 9.24 -0.14 12.56
C VAL A 60 9.62 -1.40 13.34
N LEU A 61 8.76 -2.43 13.33
CA LEU A 61 9.05 -3.72 13.95
C LEU A 61 10.33 -4.36 13.37
N ILE A 62 10.47 -4.37 12.05
CA ILE A 62 11.67 -4.89 11.37
C ILE A 62 12.89 -4.05 11.76
N SER A 63 12.79 -2.72 11.79
CA SER A 63 13.87 -1.83 12.23
C SER A 63 14.27 -2.06 13.68
N VAL A 64 13.34 -2.40 14.57
CA VAL A 64 13.63 -2.81 15.96
C VAL A 64 14.37 -4.15 15.99
N MET A 65 13.91 -5.15 15.25
CA MET A 65 14.53 -6.48 15.20
C MET A 65 15.97 -6.43 14.69
N ILE A 66 16.22 -5.64 13.65
CA ILE A 66 17.57 -5.46 13.08
C ILE A 66 18.43 -4.58 13.99
N GLY A 67 17.87 -3.49 14.50
CA GLY A 67 18.59 -2.56 15.39
C GLY A 67 19.04 -3.21 16.70
N SER A 68 18.26 -4.17 17.22
CA SER A 68 18.61 -4.93 18.43
C SER A 68 19.52 -6.13 18.18
N GLY A 69 19.81 -6.45 16.91
CA GLY A 69 20.59 -7.63 16.53
C GLY A 69 19.84 -8.96 16.65
N LEU A 70 18.53 -8.93 16.89
CA LEU A 70 17.67 -10.13 16.96
C LEU A 70 17.51 -10.82 15.59
N MET A 71 17.62 -10.06 14.51
CA MET A 71 17.64 -10.60 13.15
C MET A 71 18.92 -10.23 12.42
N GLN A 72 19.55 -11.23 11.80
CA GLN A 72 20.58 -11.04 10.78
C GLN A 72 19.92 -10.81 9.41
N THR A 73 20.61 -10.16 8.48
CA THR A 73 20.10 -9.80 7.14
C THR A 73 19.85 -10.97 6.19
N ILE A 74 19.95 -12.21 6.69
CA ILE A 74 19.73 -13.42 5.91
C ILE A 74 18.26 -13.81 6.07
N PHE A 75 17.43 -13.37 5.15
CA PHE A 75 16.03 -13.79 5.09
C PHE A 75 15.93 -15.18 4.45
N PRO A 76 15.17 -16.12 5.05
CA PRO A 76 14.95 -17.41 4.44
C PRO A 76 14.19 -17.29 3.10
N ILE A 77 14.60 -18.09 2.12
CA ILE A 77 14.08 -18.08 0.74
C ILE A 77 12.55 -18.24 0.66
N TRP A 78 11.93 -18.95 1.61
CA TRP A 78 10.47 -19.10 1.61
C TRP A 78 9.72 -17.80 1.91
N LEU A 79 10.33 -16.84 2.62
CA LEU A 79 9.69 -15.55 2.92
C LEU A 79 9.54 -14.71 1.65
N ASP A 80 10.49 -14.78 0.73
CA ASP A 80 10.41 -14.09 -0.56
C ASP A 80 9.19 -14.59 -1.35
N ALA A 81 9.10 -15.91 -1.56
CA ALA A 81 7.96 -16.52 -2.25
C ALA A 81 6.62 -16.20 -1.55
N PHE A 82 6.58 -16.22 -0.22
CA PHE A 82 5.38 -15.94 0.55
C PHE A 82 4.92 -14.47 0.42
N GLY A 83 5.85 -13.51 0.54
CA GLY A 83 5.56 -12.08 0.38
C GLY A 83 5.08 -11.76 -1.04
N GLN A 84 5.72 -12.32 -2.06
CA GLN A 84 5.29 -12.17 -3.45
C GLN A 84 3.88 -12.73 -3.69
N TRP A 85 3.57 -13.93 -3.20
CA TRP A 85 2.23 -14.52 -3.33
C TRP A 85 1.16 -13.65 -2.68
N ILE A 86 1.44 -13.10 -1.50
CA ILE A 86 0.53 -12.18 -0.80
C ILE A 86 0.24 -10.95 -1.67
N SER A 87 1.29 -10.31 -2.19
CA SER A 87 1.15 -9.10 -3.00
C SER A 87 0.40 -9.40 -4.30
N ILE A 88 0.79 -10.45 -5.05
CA ILE A 88 0.09 -10.88 -6.27
C ILE A 88 -1.41 -11.11 -5.99
N PHE A 89 -1.74 -11.83 -4.92
CA PHE A 89 -3.12 -12.12 -4.54
C PHE A 89 -3.93 -10.84 -4.29
N PHE A 90 -3.39 -9.91 -3.51
CA PHE A 90 -4.09 -8.66 -3.21
C PHE A 90 -4.17 -7.72 -4.42
N LEU A 91 -3.13 -7.63 -5.25
CA LEU A 91 -3.17 -6.83 -6.49
C LEU A 91 -4.27 -7.35 -7.42
N PHE A 92 -4.39 -8.67 -7.63
CA PHE A 92 -5.47 -9.22 -8.44
C PHE A 92 -6.85 -8.88 -7.87
N ILE A 93 -7.03 -9.05 -6.56
CA ILE A 93 -8.30 -8.74 -5.90
C ILE A 93 -8.65 -7.27 -6.05
N PHE A 94 -7.75 -6.34 -5.70
CA PHE A 94 -8.02 -4.91 -5.74
C PHE A 94 -8.11 -4.36 -7.17
N GLY A 95 -7.35 -4.92 -8.11
CA GLY A 95 -7.47 -4.62 -9.54
C GLY A 95 -8.85 -4.99 -10.08
N ILE A 96 -9.34 -6.20 -9.80
CA ILE A 96 -10.68 -6.64 -10.20
C ILE A 96 -11.76 -5.79 -9.51
N MET A 97 -11.61 -5.51 -8.21
CA MET A 97 -12.54 -4.66 -7.45
C MET A 97 -12.65 -3.26 -8.06
N THR A 98 -11.52 -2.66 -8.45
CA THR A 98 -11.51 -1.36 -9.10
C THR A 98 -12.24 -1.40 -10.45
N LEU A 99 -11.97 -2.40 -11.31
CA LEU A 99 -12.68 -2.57 -12.58
C LEU A 99 -14.20 -2.75 -12.40
N TRP A 100 -14.60 -3.53 -11.40
CA TRP A 100 -16.01 -3.74 -11.08
C TRP A 100 -16.70 -2.46 -10.60
N SER A 101 -16.06 -1.73 -9.69
CA SER A 101 -16.56 -0.43 -9.21
C SER A 101 -16.73 0.57 -10.37
N LEU A 102 -15.82 0.55 -11.34
CA LEU A 102 -15.88 1.42 -12.51
C LEU A 102 -17.02 1.02 -13.46
N ARG A 103 -17.19 -0.28 -13.74
CA ARG A 103 -18.30 -0.78 -14.58
C ARG A 103 -19.67 -0.45 -14.00
N ALA A 104 -19.84 -0.57 -12.69
CA ALA A 104 -21.08 -0.18 -12.01
C ALA A 104 -21.36 1.33 -12.19
N SER A 105 -20.33 2.18 -12.03
CA SER A 105 -20.44 3.63 -12.21
C SER A 105 -20.76 4.07 -13.65
N ILE A 106 -20.28 3.34 -14.66
CA ILE A 106 -20.58 3.61 -16.08
C ILE A 106 -22.01 3.18 -16.46
N LYS A 107 -22.53 2.12 -15.83
CA LYS A 107 -23.87 1.57 -16.10
C LYS A 107 -25.00 2.36 -15.41
N ASP A 108 -24.70 3.05 -14.31
CA ASP A 108 -25.64 3.89 -13.54
C ASP A 108 -25.92 5.29 -14.14
N ARG A 109 -26.15 5.36 -15.46
CA ARG A 109 -27.02 6.41 -16.05
C ARG A 109 -28.50 5.99 -16.09
N SER A 110 -28.85 4.90 -15.43
CA SER A 110 -30.24 4.45 -15.21
C SER A 110 -30.41 4.07 -13.74
N PRO A 111 -31.56 4.32 -13.12
CA PRO A 111 -31.75 4.19 -11.68
C PRO A 111 -31.59 2.71 -11.27
N VAL A 112 -30.52 2.45 -10.52
CA VAL A 112 -30.23 1.30 -9.66
C VAL A 112 -31.11 0.07 -9.89
N GLY A 113 -30.72 -0.74 -10.88
CA GLY A 113 -31.24 -2.09 -11.03
C GLY A 113 -30.58 -3.03 -10.02
N ILE A 114 -31.37 -3.49 -9.06
CA ILE A 114 -31.19 -4.45 -7.95
C ILE A 114 -30.31 -5.70 -8.23
N LYS A 115 -29.77 -5.90 -9.43
CA LYS A 115 -28.91 -7.03 -9.80
C LYS A 115 -27.41 -6.83 -9.51
N SER A 116 -26.96 -5.64 -9.10
CA SER A 116 -25.59 -5.47 -8.55
C SER A 116 -25.40 -6.08 -7.16
N LEU A 117 -26.50 -6.58 -6.57
CA LEU A 117 -26.56 -7.13 -5.21
C LEU A 117 -26.09 -8.59 -5.12
N PHE A 118 -26.09 -9.35 -6.22
CA PHE A 118 -25.98 -10.82 -6.15
C PHE A 118 -24.56 -11.33 -5.83
N PHE A 119 -23.52 -10.52 -6.02
CA PHE A 119 -22.13 -10.89 -5.73
C PHE A 119 -21.44 -9.92 -4.75
N MET A 120 -22.24 -9.26 -3.92
CA MET A 120 -21.78 -8.42 -2.81
C MET A 120 -21.55 -9.15 -1.46
N PRO A 121 -21.58 -10.50 -1.27
CA PRO A 121 -21.51 -11.05 0.08
C PRO A 121 -20.09 -11.13 0.67
N LEU A 122 -19.02 -10.90 -0.12
CA LEU A 122 -17.69 -10.62 0.45
C LEU A 122 -17.39 -9.12 0.62
N LEU A 123 -18.18 -8.24 -0.02
CA LEU A 123 -17.95 -6.80 -0.14
C LEU A 123 -18.89 -5.93 0.73
N ALA A 124 -19.90 -6.52 1.35
CA ALA A 124 -20.79 -5.86 2.33
C ALA A 124 -20.32 -6.01 3.79
N ARG A 125 -19.07 -6.47 4.01
CA ARG A 125 -18.45 -6.38 5.33
C ARG A 125 -18.10 -4.92 5.55
N LYS A 126 -18.64 -4.30 6.61
CA LYS A 126 -18.30 -2.92 7.01
C LYS A 126 -16.78 -2.75 6.98
N ILE A 127 -16.23 -2.08 5.97
CA ILE A 127 -14.82 -1.73 5.98
C ILE A 127 -14.62 -0.85 7.20
N ASN A 128 -13.85 -1.36 8.14
CA ASN A 128 -13.52 -0.70 9.39
C ASN A 128 -12.06 -0.25 9.31
N PRO A 129 -11.66 0.76 10.13
CA PRO A 129 -10.28 1.22 10.17
C PRO A 129 -9.27 0.09 10.42
N ALA A 130 -9.64 -0.88 11.27
CA ALA A 130 -8.79 -2.01 11.62
C ALA A 130 -8.45 -2.91 10.42
N LEU A 131 -9.39 -3.15 9.50
CA LEU A 131 -9.14 -3.93 8.29
C LEU A 131 -8.16 -3.21 7.36
N ILE A 132 -8.27 -1.89 7.24
CA ILE A 132 -7.36 -1.09 6.39
C ILE A 132 -5.93 -1.16 6.93
N VAL A 133 -5.77 -0.98 8.24
CA VAL A 133 -4.48 -1.14 8.94
C VAL A 133 -3.95 -2.57 8.74
N PHE A 134 -4.78 -3.59 8.93
CA PHE A 134 -4.37 -4.98 8.78
C PHE A 134 -3.88 -5.30 7.36
N ILE A 135 -4.58 -4.82 6.34
CA ILE A 135 -4.17 -5.02 4.95
C ILE A 135 -2.85 -4.28 4.67
N GLY A 136 -2.68 -3.05 5.17
CA GLY A 136 -1.40 -2.35 5.12
C GLY A 136 -0.25 -3.15 5.74
N SER A 137 -0.48 -3.77 6.90
CA SER A 137 0.51 -4.64 7.55
C SER A 137 0.86 -5.87 6.71
N LEU A 138 -0.11 -6.47 6.01
CA LEU A 138 0.15 -7.60 5.11
C LEU A 138 1.00 -7.18 3.89
N PHE A 139 0.76 -5.99 3.34
CA PHE A 139 1.56 -5.45 2.24
C PHE A 139 3.02 -5.19 2.62
N ALA A 140 3.29 -4.81 3.87
CA ALA A 140 4.65 -4.61 4.36
C ALA A 140 5.50 -5.89 4.42
N LEU A 141 4.87 -7.07 4.32
CA LEU A 141 5.59 -8.35 4.24
C LEU A 141 6.12 -8.64 2.83
N SER A 142 5.90 -7.74 1.87
CA SER A 142 6.51 -7.81 0.54
C SER A 142 8.03 -7.85 0.65
N PHE A 143 8.67 -8.69 -0.16
CA PHE A 143 10.12 -8.86 -0.12
C PHE A 143 10.87 -7.55 -0.41
N ASP A 144 10.39 -6.74 -1.35
CA ASP A 144 10.98 -5.44 -1.68
C ASP A 144 11.01 -4.49 -0.48
N THR A 145 9.90 -4.39 0.26
CA THR A 145 9.82 -3.59 1.49
C THR A 145 10.76 -4.15 2.56
N VAL A 146 10.72 -5.45 2.83
CA VAL A 146 11.52 -6.08 3.88
C VAL A 146 13.01 -5.87 3.62
N THR A 147 13.47 -6.08 2.40
CA THR A 147 14.87 -5.88 2.02
C THR A 147 15.29 -4.41 2.13
N GLN A 148 14.49 -3.48 1.61
CA GLN A 148 14.75 -2.04 1.73
C GLN A 148 14.86 -1.59 3.18
N VAL A 149 13.92 -2.03 4.03
CA VAL A 149 13.93 -1.74 5.47
C VAL A 149 15.16 -2.35 6.13
N ALA A 150 15.53 -3.55 5.74
CA ALA A 150 16.72 -4.20 6.29
C ALA A 150 17.99 -3.44 5.98
N PHE A 151 18.17 -2.96 4.75
CA PHE A 151 19.35 -2.22 4.34
C PHE A 151 19.52 -0.91 5.12
N PHE A 152 18.48 -0.07 5.19
CA PHE A 152 18.62 1.19 5.91
C PHE A 152 18.71 0.98 7.43
N SER A 153 18.02 -0.02 7.98
CA SER A 153 18.02 -0.32 9.42
C SER A 153 19.40 -0.82 9.87
N LEU A 154 20.03 -1.70 9.07
CA LEU A 154 21.40 -2.15 9.33
C LEU A 154 22.37 -0.97 9.27
N SER A 155 22.27 -0.14 8.24
CA SER A 155 23.13 1.04 8.06
C SER A 155 22.99 2.01 9.23
N ALA A 156 21.76 2.27 9.69
CA ALA A 156 21.50 3.10 10.85
C ALA A 156 22.04 2.48 12.15
N SER A 157 21.87 1.18 12.33
CA SER A 157 22.36 0.45 13.51
C SER A 157 23.88 0.52 13.62
N THR A 158 24.62 0.33 12.53
CA THR A 158 26.09 0.42 12.55
C THR A 158 26.60 1.85 12.72
N MET A 159 25.83 2.86 12.28
CA MET A 159 26.21 4.27 12.41
C MET A 159 26.00 4.84 13.81
N ALA A 160 24.84 4.57 14.43
CA ALA A 160 24.46 5.21 15.70
C ALA A 160 23.61 4.32 16.63
N GLY A 161 23.60 3.01 16.39
CA GLY A 161 22.99 2.01 17.26
C GLY A 161 21.49 1.79 17.05
N CYS A 162 20.92 0.94 17.92
CA CYS A 162 19.54 0.48 17.85
C CYS A 162 18.50 1.61 17.76
N PHE A 163 18.63 2.64 18.61
CA PHE A 163 17.69 3.76 18.64
C PHE A 163 17.64 4.52 17.31
N PHE A 164 18.77 4.64 16.62
CA PHE A 164 18.82 5.29 15.32
C PHE A 164 18.15 4.45 14.22
N SER A 165 18.30 3.12 14.27
CA SER A 165 17.56 2.18 13.40
C SER A 165 16.04 2.34 13.55
N ILE A 166 15.55 2.32 14.79
CA ILE A 166 14.12 2.51 15.08
C ILE A 166 13.64 3.88 14.57
N THR A 167 14.44 4.92 14.80
CA THR A 167 14.16 6.27 14.30
C THR A 167 14.06 6.29 12.78
N MET A 168 14.93 5.57 12.06
CA MET A 168 14.82 5.45 10.59
C MET A 168 13.52 4.75 10.18
N GLY A 169 13.10 3.69 10.88
CA GLY A 169 11.81 3.05 10.62
C GLY A 169 10.63 4.02 10.76
N ILE A 170 10.64 4.87 11.79
CA ILE A 170 9.62 5.91 11.99
C ILE A 170 9.70 6.98 10.89
N VAL A 171 10.91 7.43 10.52
CA VAL A 171 11.11 8.41 9.45
C VAL A 171 10.62 7.88 8.10
N PHE A 172 10.88 6.61 7.80
CA PHE A 172 10.36 5.92 6.61
C PHE A 172 8.83 5.91 6.62
N MET A 173 8.23 5.49 7.74
CA MET A 173 6.79 5.50 7.92
C MET A 173 6.20 6.90 7.71
N LEU A 174 6.80 7.96 8.24
CA LEU A 174 6.32 9.34 8.05
C LEU A 174 6.38 9.77 6.58
N GLY A 175 7.44 9.41 5.86
CA GLY A 175 7.56 9.68 4.42
C GLY A 175 6.43 9.01 3.65
N MET A 176 6.19 7.73 3.90
CA MET A 176 5.13 6.95 3.26
C MET A 176 3.72 7.43 3.65
N MET A 177 3.48 7.77 4.92
CA MET A 177 2.20 8.33 5.38
C MET A 177 1.87 9.64 4.66
N ALA A 178 2.88 10.45 4.30
CA ALA A 178 2.69 11.67 3.55
C ALA A 178 2.22 11.41 2.11
N SER A 179 2.85 10.49 1.38
CA SER A 179 2.45 10.13 0.01
C SER A 179 1.14 9.35 -0.05
N ASP A 180 1.00 8.30 0.76
CA ASP A 180 -0.22 7.48 0.83
C ASP A 180 -1.42 8.30 1.31
N GLY A 181 -1.21 9.14 2.32
CA GLY A 181 -2.23 10.06 2.84
C GLY A 181 -2.67 11.08 1.79
N LEU A 182 -1.73 11.66 1.03
CA LEU A 182 -2.03 12.56 -0.07
C LEU A 182 -2.85 11.84 -1.15
N ASN A 183 -2.43 10.64 -1.56
CA ASN A 183 -3.12 9.84 -2.57
C ASN A 183 -4.57 9.53 -2.15
N GLY A 184 -4.75 8.96 -0.95
CA GLY A 184 -6.09 8.63 -0.43
C GLY A 184 -6.98 9.87 -0.30
N PHE A 185 -6.44 10.98 0.19
CA PHE A 185 -7.19 12.24 0.32
C PHE A 185 -7.62 12.82 -1.03
N LEU A 186 -6.70 12.86 -2.00
CA LEU A 186 -6.99 13.34 -3.35
C LEU A 186 -8.04 12.47 -4.04
N MET A 187 -7.89 11.15 -3.93
CA MET A 187 -8.82 10.21 -4.54
C MET A 187 -10.21 10.31 -3.92
N SER A 188 -10.28 10.42 -2.59
CA SER A 188 -11.53 10.62 -1.86
C SER A 188 -12.26 11.89 -2.31
N LYS A 189 -11.52 13.00 -2.48
CA LYS A 189 -12.08 14.25 -3.02
C LYS A 189 -12.53 14.12 -4.47
N LEU A 190 -11.80 13.40 -5.31
CA LEU A 190 -12.16 13.17 -6.71
C LEU A 190 -13.44 12.34 -6.82
N ILE A 191 -13.61 11.32 -5.99
CA ILE A 191 -14.81 10.46 -5.95
C ILE A 191 -16.03 11.22 -5.42
N GLN A 192 -15.84 12.07 -4.41
CA GLN A 192 -16.94 12.83 -3.80
C GLN A 192 -17.45 13.98 -4.68
N ARG A 193 -16.65 14.47 -5.64
CA ARG A 193 -17.06 15.53 -6.55
C ARG A 193 -18.04 14.98 -7.60
N ALA A 194 -19.25 15.53 -7.62
CA ALA A 194 -20.32 15.15 -8.55
C ALA A 194 -20.16 15.73 -9.98
N ASP A 195 -19.06 16.42 -10.29
CA ASP A 195 -18.84 17.00 -11.60
C ASP A 195 -18.51 15.93 -12.65
N LYS A 196 -19.11 16.04 -13.85
CA LYS A 196 -18.85 15.12 -14.97
C LYS A 196 -17.36 14.95 -15.30
N LYS A 197 -16.58 16.04 -15.19
CA LYS A 197 -15.13 16.01 -15.42
C LYS A 197 -14.38 15.21 -14.34
N SER A 198 -14.74 15.40 -13.08
CA SER A 198 -14.16 14.67 -11.94
C SER A 198 -14.50 13.18 -12.00
N LEU A 199 -15.71 12.83 -12.44
CA LEU A 199 -16.11 11.44 -12.67
C LEU A 199 -15.27 10.78 -13.77
N LEU A 200 -15.13 11.42 -14.93
CA LEU A 200 -14.29 10.89 -16.02
C LEU A 200 -12.83 10.74 -15.58
N LEU A 201 -12.31 11.72 -14.84
CA LEU A 201 -10.94 11.69 -14.35
C LEU A 201 -10.73 10.54 -13.34
N SER A 202 -11.64 10.38 -12.38
CA SER A 202 -11.63 9.27 -11.42
C SER A 202 -11.71 7.91 -12.10
N GLN A 203 -12.49 7.82 -13.18
CA GLN A 203 -12.64 6.60 -13.97
C GLN A 203 -11.40 6.28 -14.78
N LEU A 204 -10.80 7.27 -15.44
CA LEU A 204 -9.56 7.11 -16.20
C LEU A 204 -8.41 6.71 -15.28
N ILE A 205 -8.25 7.40 -14.16
CA ILE A 205 -7.24 7.07 -13.14
C ILE A 205 -7.44 5.65 -12.64
N GLY A 206 -8.67 5.28 -12.26
CA GLY A 206 -8.97 3.92 -11.81
C GLY A 206 -8.72 2.84 -12.85
N LEU A 207 -9.01 3.12 -14.12
CA LEU A 207 -8.77 2.17 -15.21
C LEU A 207 -7.28 1.97 -15.43
N LEU A 208 -6.49 3.05 -15.40
CA LEU A 208 -5.03 2.97 -15.48
C LEU A 208 -4.48 2.15 -14.32
N ILE A 209 -4.85 2.51 -13.09
CA ILE A 209 -4.43 1.82 -11.87
C ILE A 209 -4.76 0.33 -11.93
N ALA A 210 -5.99 -0.03 -12.30
CA ALA A 210 -6.40 -1.42 -12.39
C ALA A 210 -5.67 -2.17 -13.52
N GLY A 211 -5.46 -1.54 -14.67
CA GLY A 211 -4.70 -2.11 -15.77
C GLY A 211 -3.25 -2.41 -15.37
N PHE A 212 -2.58 -1.46 -14.73
CA PHE A 212 -1.23 -1.65 -14.19
C PHE A 212 -1.19 -2.72 -13.11
N SER A 213 -2.12 -2.70 -12.15
CA SER A 213 -2.18 -3.69 -11.06
C SER A 213 -2.36 -5.11 -11.58
N LEU A 214 -3.25 -5.32 -12.57
CA LEU A 214 -3.41 -6.63 -13.21
C LEU A 214 -2.18 -7.04 -14.01
N THR A 215 -1.54 -6.09 -14.69
CA THR A 215 -0.31 -6.36 -15.45
C THR A 215 0.81 -6.82 -14.50
N LEU A 216 1.02 -6.12 -13.38
CA LEU A 216 1.98 -6.50 -12.34
C LEU A 216 1.66 -7.84 -11.69
N GLY A 217 0.37 -8.11 -11.44
CA GLY A 217 -0.07 -9.42 -10.95
C GLY A 217 0.25 -10.54 -11.94
N ILE A 218 0.03 -10.32 -13.24
CA ILE A 218 0.34 -11.30 -14.30
C ILE A 218 1.86 -11.51 -14.41
N THR A 219 2.66 -10.44 -14.39
CA THR A 219 4.12 -10.56 -14.48
C THR A 219 4.67 -11.32 -13.26
N GLY A 220 4.22 -11.00 -12.05
CA GLY A 220 4.62 -11.73 -10.84
C GLY A 220 4.22 -13.21 -10.89
N LEU A 221 3.01 -13.51 -11.37
CA LEU A 221 2.56 -14.90 -11.56
C LEU A 221 3.40 -15.64 -12.60
N SER A 222 3.80 -14.95 -13.68
CA SER A 222 4.61 -15.53 -14.74
C SER A 222 6.03 -15.86 -14.27
N GLU A 223 6.65 -14.97 -13.49
CA GLU A 223 7.97 -15.20 -12.90
C GLU A 223 7.94 -16.41 -11.97
N GLN A 224 6.86 -16.58 -11.19
CA GLN A 224 6.71 -17.68 -10.25
C GLN A 224 6.43 -19.03 -10.93
N LEU A 225 5.81 -19.02 -12.11
CA LEU A 225 5.59 -20.23 -12.91
C LEU A 225 6.85 -20.63 -13.70
N LEU A 226 7.66 -19.65 -14.14
CA LEU A 226 8.90 -19.86 -14.90
C LEU A 226 10.10 -20.21 -14.02
N THR A 227 10.06 -19.90 -12.72
CA THR A 227 11.13 -20.20 -11.74
C THR A 227 10.96 -21.54 -11.02
N LYS A 228 9.99 -22.38 -11.42
CA LYS A 228 10.01 -23.79 -10.99
C LYS A 228 11.19 -24.51 -11.66
N PRO A 229 11.96 -25.33 -10.91
CA PRO A 229 13.04 -26.12 -11.48
C PRO A 229 12.54 -27.13 -12.52
#